data_AF-X1PA64-F1
#
_entry.id   AF-X1PA64-F1
#
_cell.length_a   1.000
_cell.length_b   1.000
_cell.length_c   1.000
_cell.angle_alpha   90.00
_cell.angle_beta   90.00
_cell.angle_gamma   90.00
#
_symmetry.space_group_name_H-M   'P 1'
#
loop_
_entity.id
_entity.type
_entity.pdbx_description
1 polymer ?
#
loop_
_entity_poly.entity_id
_entity_poly.type
_entity_poly.pdbx_seq_one_letter_code
_entity_poly.pdbx_strand_id
1 'polypeptide(L)'
;VNEPIPALVRELRIKNLSARPIKLELIDGLPRFLPYGLNQNHLKFIPQHIEAMMGVEQLDGVLLFRLKQTPEDISQVGKFRGGNFYLTIRSEENKILKDHFIADPSVIFGESQTYDHPWVFEGKSVQDLLKVKQIHENRTPCAFTALSLNLPAGGEITLYSLVGSTPDEEKLRNLLKVLRKKNSLRRKREEHLKIIGQIKSHAFTVSSSTEFDQYCQQTFFDNVLRGGMPLVLRTSMGKSVFHLYSRIHGDLERDYHYLILEPTYLSQGNEYYR
;
A
#
# COMPACT_ATOMS: atom_id res chain seq x y z
N VAL A 1 -18.91 0.27 1.52
CA VAL A 1 -17.45 0.33 1.54
C VAL A 1 -17.18 0.67 0.11
N ASN A 2 -16.55 1.82 -0.13
CA ASN A 2 -16.49 2.31 -1.49
C ASN A 2 -15.52 1.51 -2.36
N GLU A 3 -14.62 0.69 -1.76
CA GLU A 3 -13.79 -0.31 -2.44
C GLU A 3 -13.54 -1.56 -1.56
N PRO A 4 -13.49 -2.78 -2.10
CA PRO A 4 -13.59 -4.04 -1.34
C PRO A 4 -12.44 -4.32 -0.36
N ILE A 5 -11.26 -3.68 -0.53
CA ILE A 5 -10.05 -3.89 0.28
C ILE A 5 -9.22 -2.60 0.39
N PRO A 6 -8.44 -2.43 1.49
CA PRO A 6 -7.54 -1.30 1.65
C PRO A 6 -6.25 -1.45 0.83
N ALA A 7 -5.77 -0.32 0.30
CA ALA A 7 -4.47 -0.23 -0.35
C ALA A 7 -3.88 1.18 -0.22
N LEU A 8 -2.54 1.25 -0.13
CA LEU A 8 -1.76 2.45 -0.35
C LEU A 8 -1.53 2.63 -1.84
N VAL A 9 -1.62 3.87 -2.32
CA VAL A 9 -1.41 4.22 -3.72
C VAL A 9 -0.29 5.24 -3.81
N ARG A 10 0.75 4.92 -4.57
CA ARG A 10 1.84 5.84 -4.90
C ARG A 10 1.71 6.28 -6.35
N GLU A 11 1.64 7.59 -6.56
CA GLU A 11 1.64 8.22 -7.89
C GLU A 11 3.06 8.70 -8.22
N LEU A 12 3.64 8.18 -9.30
CA LEU A 12 4.92 8.62 -9.84
C LEU A 12 4.69 9.31 -11.20
N ARG A 13 5.08 10.57 -11.29
CA ARG A 13 5.06 11.34 -12.54
C ARG A 13 6.49 11.62 -13.00
N ILE A 14 6.80 11.23 -14.22
CA ILE A 14 8.11 11.45 -14.84
C ILE A 14 7.90 12.30 -16.07
N LYS A 15 8.51 13.49 -16.09
CA LYS A 15 8.42 14.44 -17.18
C LYS A 15 9.79 14.73 -17.77
N ASN A 16 9.89 14.61 -19.10
CA ASN A 16 11.06 15.02 -19.85
C ASN A 16 11.04 16.54 -20.01
N LEU A 17 11.92 17.24 -19.29
CA LEU A 17 12.06 18.70 -19.38
C LEU A 17 12.96 19.16 -20.53
N SER A 18 13.62 18.22 -21.23
CA SER A 18 14.50 18.54 -22.33
C SER A 18 13.76 18.70 -23.65
N ALA A 19 14.41 19.35 -24.62
CA ALA A 19 13.93 19.51 -25.99
C ALA A 19 14.18 18.28 -26.88
N ARG A 20 14.72 17.18 -26.34
CA ARG A 20 15.07 15.95 -27.09
C ARG A 20 14.41 14.72 -26.46
N PRO A 21 14.14 13.65 -27.22
CA PRO A 21 13.66 12.41 -26.62
C PRO A 21 14.71 11.78 -25.71
N ILE A 22 14.26 11.19 -24.60
CA ILE A 22 15.11 10.49 -23.62
C ILE A 22 14.68 9.03 -23.55
N LYS A 23 15.65 8.12 -23.68
CA LYS A 23 15.47 6.72 -23.29
C LYS A 23 15.74 6.60 -21.79
N LEU A 24 14.78 6.02 -21.07
CA LEU A 24 14.81 5.89 -19.62
C LEU A 24 14.58 4.43 -19.23
N GLU A 25 15.52 3.90 -18.46
CA GLU A 25 15.36 2.64 -17.74
C GLU A 25 14.95 2.99 -16.30
N LEU A 26 13.85 2.42 -15.82
CA LEU A 26 13.25 2.74 -14.53
C LEU A 26 13.03 1.48 -13.72
N ILE A 27 13.37 1.53 -12.43
CA ILE A 27 12.92 0.57 -11.41
C ILE A 27 12.28 1.37 -10.29
N ASP A 28 11.03 1.06 -9.95
CA ASP A 28 10.27 1.74 -8.90
C ASP A 28 9.50 0.74 -8.05
N GLY A 29 9.57 0.87 -6.72
CA GLY A 29 8.96 -0.10 -5.81
C GLY A 29 9.60 -0.18 -4.44
N LEU A 30 9.51 -1.36 -3.82
CA LEU A 30 9.90 -1.63 -2.43
C LEU A 30 10.98 -2.72 -2.37
N PRO A 31 12.14 -2.47 -1.71
CA PRO A 31 13.23 -3.45 -1.60
C PRO A 31 12.94 -4.62 -0.68
N ARG A 32 12.03 -4.45 0.29
CA ARG A 32 11.49 -5.51 1.14
C ARG A 32 9.97 -5.41 1.13
N PHE A 33 9.30 -6.53 0.88
CA PHE A 33 7.85 -6.63 0.90
C PHE A 33 7.45 -7.77 1.82
N LEU A 34 6.68 -7.47 2.87
CA LEU A 34 6.30 -8.46 3.87
C LEU A 34 5.06 -9.26 3.40
N PRO A 35 5.16 -10.60 3.27
CA PRO A 35 4.02 -11.44 2.95
C PRO A 35 2.91 -11.42 4.01
N TYR A 36 1.69 -11.75 3.57
CA TYR A 36 0.56 -11.98 4.47
C TYR A 36 0.76 -13.22 5.35
N GLY A 37 0.25 -13.17 6.58
CA GLY A 37 0.42 -14.23 7.59
C GLY A 37 1.60 -14.00 8.54
N LEU A 38 2.37 -12.93 8.31
CA LEU A 38 3.41 -12.47 9.23
C LEU A 38 2.82 -11.70 10.42
N ASN A 39 3.44 -11.85 11.58
CA ASN A 39 3.23 -11.00 12.75
C ASN A 39 4.58 -10.49 13.27
N GLN A 40 4.55 -9.60 14.26
CA GLN A 40 5.79 -9.02 14.80
C GLN A 40 6.72 -10.07 15.43
N ASN A 41 6.18 -11.12 16.05
CA ASN A 41 7.00 -12.16 16.67
C ASN A 41 7.79 -12.94 15.63
N HIS A 42 7.17 -13.25 14.49
CA HIS A 42 7.85 -13.92 13.39
C HIS A 42 9.07 -13.13 12.91
N LEU A 43 8.91 -11.81 12.77
CA LEU A 43 9.97 -10.93 12.28
C LEU A 43 11.08 -10.69 13.31
N LYS A 44 10.73 -10.63 14.61
CA LYS A 44 11.68 -10.32 15.68
C LYS A 44 12.46 -11.54 16.16
N PHE A 45 11.81 -12.70 16.28
CA PHE A 45 12.38 -13.85 16.99
C PHE A 45 12.74 -15.03 16.10
N ILE A 46 12.07 -15.21 14.96
CA ILE A 46 12.32 -16.33 14.04
C ILE A 46 12.47 -15.89 12.56
N PRO A 47 13.20 -14.79 12.25
CA PRO A 47 13.19 -14.21 10.91
C PRO A 47 13.69 -15.16 9.80
N GLN A 48 14.76 -15.94 10.04
CA GLN A 48 15.26 -16.90 9.04
C GLN A 48 14.31 -18.08 8.84
N HIS A 49 13.66 -18.55 9.90
CA HIS A 49 12.70 -19.65 9.80
C HIS A 49 11.46 -19.21 9.03
N ILE A 50 10.90 -18.04 9.35
CA ILE A 50 9.70 -17.55 8.67
C ILE A 50 10.00 -17.17 7.22
N GLU A 51 11.22 -16.74 6.90
CA GLU A 51 11.66 -16.48 5.52
C GLU A 51 11.53 -17.71 4.62
N ALA A 52 11.87 -18.91 5.13
CA ALA A 52 11.68 -20.18 4.41
C ALA A 52 10.20 -20.49 4.11
N MET A 53 9.26 -19.81 4.77
CA MET A 53 7.83 -19.98 4.57
C MET A 53 7.23 -18.95 3.63
N MET A 54 7.99 -17.91 3.24
CA MET A 54 7.53 -16.86 2.34
C MET A 54 7.37 -17.36 0.91
N GLY A 55 6.34 -16.85 0.24
CA GLY A 55 6.04 -17.14 -1.16
C GLY A 55 5.48 -15.93 -1.91
N VAL A 56 5.79 -15.88 -3.20
CA VAL A 56 5.25 -14.91 -4.17
C VAL A 56 4.58 -15.66 -5.30
N GLU A 57 3.34 -15.29 -5.58
CA GLU A 57 2.55 -15.84 -6.67
C GLU A 57 2.07 -14.70 -7.57
N GLN A 58 1.75 -15.02 -8.82
CA GLN A 58 1.11 -14.07 -9.72
C GLN A 58 -0.34 -14.46 -9.95
N LEU A 59 -1.25 -13.54 -9.63
CA LEU A 59 -2.69 -13.74 -9.78
C LEU A 59 -3.27 -12.61 -10.64
N ASP A 60 -3.90 -12.95 -11.76
CA ASP A 60 -4.52 -11.99 -12.69
C ASP A 60 -3.62 -10.80 -13.09
N GLY A 61 -2.30 -11.04 -13.14
CA GLY A 61 -1.32 -10.02 -13.48
C GLY A 61 -0.93 -9.09 -12.33
N VAL A 62 -1.09 -9.54 -11.08
CA VAL A 62 -0.71 -8.86 -9.84
C VAL A 62 0.21 -9.77 -9.04
N LEU A 63 1.19 -9.21 -8.33
CA LEU A 63 1.98 -9.99 -7.37
C LEU A 63 1.21 -10.17 -6.07
N LEU A 64 1.15 -11.40 -5.57
CA LEU A 64 0.51 -11.78 -4.33
C LEU A 64 1.54 -12.44 -3.41
N PHE A 65 1.69 -11.90 -2.22
CA PHE A 65 2.69 -12.27 -1.23
C PHE A 65 1.99 -12.85 -0.01
N ARG A 66 2.26 -14.13 0.28
CA ARG A 66 1.72 -14.84 1.44
C ARG A 66 2.69 -15.90 1.93
N LEU A 67 2.58 -16.28 3.19
CA LEU A 67 3.20 -17.51 3.65
C LEU A 67 2.58 -18.70 2.91
N LYS A 68 3.41 -19.67 2.52
CA LYS A 68 2.97 -20.92 1.86
C LYS A 68 2.06 -21.76 2.76
N GLN A 69 2.20 -21.58 4.07
CA GLN A 69 1.43 -22.27 5.09
C GLN A 69 1.39 -21.49 6.41
N THR A 70 0.45 -21.85 7.28
CA THR A 70 0.37 -21.35 8.66
C THR A 70 1.67 -21.63 9.44
N PRO A 71 2.25 -20.62 10.12
CA PRO A 71 3.47 -20.79 10.90
C PRO A 71 3.27 -21.39 12.30
N GLU A 72 2.02 -21.60 12.72
CA GLU A 72 1.70 -22.20 14.01
C GLU A 72 2.14 -23.68 14.08
N ASP A 73 2.73 -24.06 15.22
CA ASP A 73 3.13 -25.44 15.51
C ASP A 73 1.91 -26.27 15.94
N ILE A 74 1.07 -26.60 14.96
CA ILE A 74 -0.15 -27.41 15.12
C ILE A 74 -0.20 -28.53 14.07
N SER A 75 -0.94 -29.59 14.37
CA SER A 75 -1.03 -30.80 13.53
C SER A 75 -1.72 -30.58 12.18
N GLN A 76 -2.53 -29.51 12.04
CA GLN A 76 -3.18 -29.14 10.79
C GLN A 76 -2.54 -27.89 10.20
N VAL A 77 -1.89 -28.07 9.06
CA VAL A 77 -1.33 -26.98 8.28
C VAL A 77 -2.45 -26.29 7.48
N GLY A 78 -2.68 -25.01 7.76
CA GLY A 78 -3.61 -24.17 7.02
C GLY A 78 -2.95 -23.49 5.82
N LYS A 79 -3.76 -23.14 4.81
CA LYS A 79 -3.36 -22.28 3.70
C LYS A 79 -4.02 -20.91 3.82
N PHE A 80 -3.27 -19.86 3.51
CA PHE A 80 -3.81 -18.50 3.47
C PHE A 80 -4.59 -18.27 2.17
N ARG A 81 -5.88 -17.95 2.30
CA ARG A 81 -6.73 -17.53 1.18
C ARG A 81 -6.42 -16.09 0.74
N GLY A 82 -5.99 -15.26 1.68
CA GLY A 82 -5.61 -13.86 1.47
C GLY A 82 -4.14 -13.69 1.10
N GLY A 83 -3.75 -12.44 0.89
CA GLY A 83 -2.38 -12.07 0.54
C GLY A 83 -2.17 -10.56 0.59
N ASN A 84 -0.93 -10.15 0.79
CA ASN A 84 -0.52 -8.78 0.51
C ASN A 84 -0.24 -8.70 -0.97
N PHE A 85 -0.54 -7.60 -1.64
CA PHE A 85 -0.42 -7.52 -3.09
C PHE A 85 0.30 -6.27 -3.56
N TYR A 86 0.93 -6.39 -4.73
CA TYR A 86 1.58 -5.30 -5.44
C TYR A 86 1.20 -5.31 -6.92
N LEU A 87 0.82 -4.14 -7.44
CA LEU A 87 0.63 -3.94 -8.87
C LEU A 87 0.95 -2.51 -9.26
N THR A 88 1.24 -2.32 -10.54
CA THR A 88 1.44 -0.99 -11.11
C THR A 88 0.55 -0.81 -12.33
N ILE A 89 -0.15 0.33 -12.38
CA ILE A 89 -0.99 0.75 -13.48
C ILE A 89 -0.31 1.91 -14.20
N ARG A 90 -0.18 1.80 -15.52
CA ARG A 90 0.19 2.92 -16.36
C ARG A 90 -1.05 3.74 -16.69
N SER A 91 -1.06 5.01 -16.32
CA SER A 91 -2.26 5.87 -16.38
C SER A 91 -2.78 6.06 -17.82
N GLU A 92 -1.88 6.21 -18.79
CA GLU A 92 -2.23 6.53 -20.17
C GLU A 92 -2.96 5.37 -20.86
N GLU A 93 -2.58 4.13 -20.51
CA GLU A 93 -3.14 2.90 -21.06
C GLU A 93 -4.24 2.31 -20.17
N ASN A 94 -4.36 2.79 -18.94
CA ASN A 94 -5.21 2.23 -17.88
C ASN A 94 -5.02 0.70 -17.74
N LYS A 95 -3.75 0.27 -17.85
CA LYS A 95 -3.36 -1.13 -17.95
C LYS A 95 -2.40 -1.51 -16.83
N ILE A 96 -2.62 -2.70 -16.26
CA ILE A 96 -1.73 -3.30 -15.27
C ILE A 96 -0.49 -3.84 -15.99
N LEU A 97 0.69 -3.49 -15.47
CA LEU A 97 2.00 -3.85 -16.03
C LEU A 97 2.45 -5.25 -15.59
N LYS A 98 1.61 -6.26 -15.84
CA LYS A 98 1.76 -7.63 -15.32
C LYS A 98 3.13 -8.29 -15.60
N ASP A 99 3.76 -7.98 -16.73
CA ASP A 99 5.01 -8.62 -17.17
C ASP A 99 6.27 -7.81 -16.78
N HIS A 100 6.11 -6.78 -15.92
CA HIS A 100 7.16 -5.83 -15.58
C HIS A 100 7.56 -5.91 -14.11
N PHE A 101 7.19 -6.98 -13.42
CA PHE A 101 7.44 -7.08 -11.98
C PHE A 101 8.72 -7.84 -11.66
N ILE A 102 9.44 -7.34 -10.65
CA ILE A 102 10.56 -8.02 -10.03
C ILE A 102 10.21 -8.23 -8.55
N ALA A 103 10.17 -9.49 -8.14
CA ALA A 103 9.89 -9.94 -6.78
C ALA A 103 11.13 -10.53 -6.07
N ASP A 104 12.19 -10.84 -6.81
CA ASP A 104 13.46 -11.29 -6.26
C ASP A 104 14.45 -10.12 -6.14
N PRO A 105 14.83 -9.70 -4.90
CA PRO A 105 15.73 -8.57 -4.72
C PRO A 105 17.12 -8.79 -5.35
N SER A 106 17.57 -10.04 -5.49
CA SER A 106 18.90 -10.31 -6.07
C SER A 106 19.00 -9.97 -7.55
N VAL A 107 17.86 -9.86 -8.25
CA VAL A 107 17.80 -9.40 -9.64
C VAL A 107 18.22 -7.93 -9.76
N ILE A 108 18.00 -7.13 -8.70
CA ILE A 108 18.28 -5.68 -8.72
C ILE A 108 19.56 -5.37 -7.94
N PHE A 109 19.71 -5.95 -6.75
CA PHE A 109 20.75 -5.61 -5.79
C PHE A 109 21.90 -6.63 -5.75
N GLY A 110 21.76 -7.79 -6.39
CA GLY A 110 22.74 -8.87 -6.33
C GLY A 110 22.78 -9.53 -4.97
N GLU A 111 23.98 -9.70 -4.42
CA GLU A 111 24.19 -10.34 -3.10
C GLU A 111 24.01 -9.37 -1.93
N SER A 112 23.90 -8.06 -2.19
CA SER A 112 23.72 -7.06 -1.12
C SER A 112 22.39 -7.27 -0.40
N GLN A 113 22.46 -7.33 0.94
CA GLN A 113 21.28 -7.40 1.82
C GLN A 113 20.88 -6.05 2.42
N THR A 114 21.70 -5.00 2.23
CA THR A 114 21.41 -3.64 2.68
C THR A 114 20.45 -2.91 1.74
N TYR A 115 20.41 -3.32 0.47
CA TYR A 115 19.58 -2.71 -0.59
C TYR A 115 19.82 -1.20 -0.77
N ASP A 116 21.02 -0.75 -0.44
CA ASP A 116 21.49 0.63 -0.53
C ASP A 116 21.82 1.05 -1.98
N HIS A 117 22.35 0.12 -2.77
CA HIS A 117 22.74 0.37 -4.16
C HIS A 117 22.34 -0.79 -5.10
N PRO A 118 21.69 -0.51 -6.25
CA PRO A 118 21.19 -1.53 -7.16
C PRO A 118 22.27 -2.02 -8.14
N TRP A 119 23.29 -2.70 -7.62
CA TRP A 119 24.48 -3.14 -8.36
C TRP A 119 24.20 -3.88 -9.67
N VAL A 120 23.14 -4.69 -9.72
CA VAL A 120 22.81 -5.48 -10.93
C VAL A 120 22.11 -4.60 -11.96
N PHE A 121 21.27 -3.67 -11.53
CA PHE A 121 20.59 -2.72 -12.43
C PHE A 121 21.56 -1.69 -13.02
N GLU A 122 22.57 -1.27 -12.28
CA GLU A 122 23.61 -0.37 -12.80
C GLU A 122 24.33 -0.97 -14.03
N GLY A 123 24.53 -2.29 -14.04
CA GLY A 123 25.23 -3.00 -15.10
C GLY A 123 24.35 -3.65 -16.18
N LYS A 124 23.01 -3.63 -16.05
CA LYS A 124 22.10 -4.38 -16.95
C LYS A 124 20.86 -3.57 -17.34
N SER A 125 20.37 -3.78 -18.55
CA SER A 125 19.10 -3.19 -18.99
C SER A 125 17.90 -3.81 -18.27
N VAL A 126 16.78 -3.08 -18.13
CA VAL A 126 15.53 -3.63 -17.57
C VAL A 126 15.09 -4.87 -18.33
N GLN A 127 15.27 -4.89 -19.65
CA GLN A 127 14.90 -6.06 -20.47
C GLN A 127 15.70 -7.29 -20.08
N ASP A 128 16.98 -7.13 -19.72
CA ASP A 128 17.81 -8.24 -19.28
C ASP A 128 17.46 -8.67 -17.86
N LEU A 129 17.13 -7.73 -16.98
CA LEU A 129 16.64 -8.03 -15.63
C LEU A 129 15.35 -8.85 -15.65
N LEU A 130 14.37 -8.46 -16.46
CA LEU A 130 13.08 -9.14 -16.56
C LEU A 130 13.17 -10.57 -17.15
N LYS A 131 14.28 -10.89 -17.86
CA LYS A 131 14.55 -12.24 -18.35
C LYS A 131 15.19 -13.16 -17.31
N VAL A 132 15.71 -12.60 -16.21
CA VAL A 132 16.33 -13.39 -15.15
C VAL A 132 15.26 -14.25 -14.49
N LYS A 133 15.57 -15.54 -14.30
CA LYS A 133 14.71 -16.44 -13.53
C LYS A 133 14.72 -15.99 -12.07
N GLN A 134 13.59 -15.51 -11.59
CA GLN A 134 13.42 -14.99 -10.24
C GLN A 134 13.16 -16.12 -9.23
N ILE A 135 13.63 -15.94 -7.99
CA ILE A 135 13.30 -16.80 -6.86
C ILE A 135 12.07 -16.23 -6.15
N HIS A 136 10.97 -16.98 -6.13
CA HIS A 136 9.69 -16.57 -5.54
C HIS A 136 9.38 -17.24 -4.20
N GLU A 137 10.27 -18.08 -3.69
CA GLU A 137 10.04 -18.84 -2.46
C GLU A 137 11.25 -18.80 -1.55
N ASN A 138 11.01 -19.01 -0.25
CA ASN A 138 12.04 -19.19 0.78
C ASN A 138 12.98 -17.99 0.96
N ARG A 139 12.53 -16.80 0.57
CA ARG A 139 13.31 -15.56 0.66
C ARG A 139 12.39 -14.39 0.91
N THR A 140 12.89 -13.38 1.62
CA THR A 140 12.23 -12.10 1.78
C THR A 140 12.12 -11.45 0.39
N PRO A 141 10.90 -11.26 -0.12
CA PRO A 141 10.73 -10.76 -1.48
C PRO A 141 10.83 -9.24 -1.51
N CYS A 142 11.03 -8.70 -2.71
CA CYS A 142 10.85 -7.30 -3.02
C CYS A 142 9.57 -7.12 -3.86
N ALA A 143 9.22 -5.87 -4.18
CA ALA A 143 8.10 -5.57 -5.06
C ALA A 143 8.43 -4.36 -5.93
N PHE A 144 9.00 -4.61 -7.11
CA PHE A 144 9.37 -3.57 -8.06
C PHE A 144 8.63 -3.69 -9.38
N THR A 145 8.47 -2.54 -10.02
CA THR A 145 8.12 -2.43 -11.44
C THR A 145 9.33 -1.92 -12.20
N ALA A 146 9.73 -2.65 -13.23
CA ALA A 146 10.85 -2.30 -14.09
C ALA A 146 10.34 -1.95 -15.50
N LEU A 147 10.71 -0.78 -16.02
CA LEU A 147 10.23 -0.27 -17.31
C LEU A 147 11.36 0.32 -18.16
N SER A 148 11.35 0.01 -19.45
CA SER A 148 12.12 0.72 -20.48
C SER A 148 11.18 1.64 -21.24
N LEU A 149 11.50 2.93 -21.27
CA LEU A 149 10.63 3.99 -21.76
C LEU A 149 11.38 4.88 -22.75
N ASN A 150 10.67 5.32 -23.79
CA ASN A 150 11.14 6.37 -24.67
C ASN A 150 10.24 7.59 -24.50
N LEU A 151 10.72 8.60 -23.78
CA LEU A 151 9.98 9.81 -23.45
C LEU A 151 10.28 10.90 -24.49
N PRO A 152 9.29 11.35 -25.28
CA PRO A 152 9.50 12.45 -26.23
C PRO A 152 9.84 13.76 -25.50
N ALA A 153 10.33 14.76 -26.22
CA ALA A 153 10.56 16.10 -25.69
C ALA A 153 9.26 16.66 -25.06
N GLY A 154 9.33 17.13 -23.82
CA GLY A 154 8.16 17.59 -23.08
C GLY A 154 7.17 16.50 -22.64
N GLY A 155 7.42 15.23 -23.00
CA GLY A 155 6.54 14.11 -22.69
C GLY A 155 6.49 13.80 -21.19
N GLU A 156 5.35 13.28 -20.74
CA GLU A 156 5.11 12.89 -19.35
C GLU A 156 4.49 11.49 -19.32
N ILE A 157 4.84 10.73 -18.28
CA ILE A 157 4.13 9.50 -17.93
C ILE A 157 3.72 9.51 -16.46
N THR A 158 2.62 8.81 -16.16
CA THR A 158 2.14 8.60 -14.80
C THR A 158 1.98 7.12 -14.49
N LEU A 159 2.63 6.66 -13.43
CA LEU A 159 2.49 5.33 -12.87
C LEU A 159 1.77 5.39 -11.53
N TYR A 160 0.86 4.45 -11.30
CA TYR A 160 0.25 4.22 -10.00
C TYR A 160 0.64 2.86 -9.47
N SER A 161 1.46 2.82 -8.42
CA SER A 161 1.83 1.60 -7.72
C SER A 161 0.91 1.41 -6.52
N LEU A 162 0.25 0.26 -6.43
CA LEU A 162 -0.65 -0.08 -5.34
C LEU A 162 -0.03 -1.16 -4.47
N VAL A 163 -0.05 -0.93 -3.16
CA VAL A 163 0.41 -1.85 -2.13
C VAL A 163 -0.75 -2.06 -1.17
N GLY A 164 -1.28 -3.27 -1.08
CA GLY A 164 -2.45 -3.52 -0.24
C GLY A 164 -2.49 -4.91 0.37
N SER A 165 -3.58 -5.18 1.08
CA SER A 165 -3.84 -6.48 1.70
C SER A 165 -5.25 -6.93 1.38
N THR A 166 -5.40 -8.20 1.00
CA THR A 166 -6.69 -8.82 0.72
C THR A 166 -6.91 -10.01 1.64
N PRO A 167 -8.11 -10.19 2.21
CA PRO A 167 -8.42 -11.39 3.00
C PRO A 167 -8.66 -12.62 2.12
N ASP A 168 -8.96 -12.42 0.84
CA ASP A 168 -9.20 -13.48 -0.14
C ASP A 168 -8.96 -13.01 -1.59
N GLU A 169 -8.78 -13.96 -2.50
CA GLU A 169 -8.53 -13.69 -3.91
C GLU A 169 -9.73 -13.05 -4.63
N GLU A 170 -10.97 -13.34 -4.22
CA GLU A 170 -12.17 -12.85 -4.88
C GLU A 170 -12.31 -11.32 -4.71
N LYS A 171 -12.07 -10.81 -3.50
CA LYS A 171 -12.06 -9.37 -3.23
C LYS A 171 -10.96 -8.65 -4.00
N LEU A 172 -9.79 -9.26 -4.16
CA LEU A 172 -8.74 -8.72 -5.03
C LEU A 172 -9.23 -8.63 -6.48
N ARG A 173 -9.81 -9.70 -7.03
CA ARG A 173 -10.38 -9.67 -8.39
C ARG A 173 -11.45 -8.59 -8.53
N ASN A 174 -12.27 -8.36 -7.51
CA ASN A 174 -13.26 -7.28 -7.49
C ASN A 174 -12.60 -5.89 -7.50
N LEU A 175 -11.53 -5.68 -6.74
CA LEU A 175 -10.73 -4.45 -6.84
C LEU A 175 -10.19 -4.25 -8.26
N LEU A 176 -9.62 -5.30 -8.89
CA LEU A 176 -9.08 -5.20 -10.24
C LEU A 176 -10.14 -4.79 -11.28
N LYS A 177 -11.39 -5.25 -11.14
CA LYS A 177 -12.51 -4.79 -11.98
C LYS A 177 -12.78 -3.30 -11.81
N VAL A 178 -12.65 -2.76 -10.60
CA VAL A 178 -12.82 -1.32 -10.35
C VAL A 178 -11.65 -0.52 -10.92
N LEU A 179 -10.42 -0.99 -10.73
CA LEU A 179 -9.22 -0.33 -11.24
C LEU A 179 -9.19 -0.24 -12.77
N ARG A 180 -9.80 -1.20 -13.48
CA ARG A 180 -10.00 -1.15 -14.93
C ARG A 180 -10.90 -0.02 -15.41
N LYS A 181 -11.66 0.65 -14.51
CA LYS A 181 -12.43 1.83 -14.88
C LYS A 181 -11.50 3.03 -15.01
N LYS A 182 -11.64 3.79 -16.11
CA LYS A 182 -10.82 4.99 -16.37
C LYS A 182 -10.94 5.98 -15.20
N ASN A 183 -9.82 6.58 -14.80
CA ASN A 183 -9.73 7.57 -13.72
C ASN A 183 -10.21 7.07 -12.34
N SER A 184 -10.31 5.76 -12.13
CA SER A 184 -10.76 5.16 -10.85
C SER A 184 -9.95 5.70 -9.66
N LEU A 185 -8.62 5.64 -9.73
CA LEU A 185 -7.71 6.10 -8.69
C LEU A 185 -7.81 7.60 -8.43
N ARG A 186 -7.89 8.40 -9.50
CA ARG A 186 -8.05 9.86 -9.37
C ARG A 186 -9.36 10.22 -8.66
N ARG A 187 -10.46 9.57 -9.05
CA ARG A 187 -11.76 9.76 -8.38
C ARG A 187 -11.69 9.37 -6.91
N LYS A 188 -11.00 8.27 -6.58
CA LYS A 188 -10.79 7.86 -5.18
C LYS A 188 -9.97 8.86 -4.38
N ARG A 189 -8.95 9.46 -4.99
CA ARG A 189 -8.16 10.53 -4.37
C ARG A 189 -9.02 11.77 -4.09
N GLU A 190 -9.83 12.20 -5.05
CA GLU A 190 -10.75 13.33 -4.88
C GLU A 190 -11.80 13.07 -3.79
N GLU A 191 -12.35 11.85 -3.75
CA GLU A 191 -13.26 11.38 -2.70
C GLU A 191 -12.59 11.43 -1.32
N HIS A 192 -11.36 10.92 -1.21
CA HIS A 192 -10.58 10.93 0.03
C HIS A 192 -10.31 12.36 0.53
N LEU A 193 -9.85 13.25 -0.36
CA LEU A 193 -9.62 14.66 -0.01
C LEU A 193 -10.89 15.37 0.44
N LYS A 194 -12.03 15.06 -0.19
CA LYS A 194 -13.33 15.60 0.22
C LYS A 194 -13.72 15.16 1.63
N ILE A 195 -13.54 13.88 1.96
CA ILE A 195 -13.82 13.35 3.30
C ILE A 195 -12.95 14.05 4.35
N ILE A 196 -11.63 14.14 4.12
CA ILE A 196 -10.72 14.86 5.02
C ILE A 196 -11.15 16.33 5.16
N GLY A 197 -11.46 17.00 4.05
CA GLY A 197 -11.90 18.40 4.04
C GLY A 197 -13.18 18.62 4.85
N GLN A 198 -14.15 17.71 4.75
CA GLN A 198 -15.38 17.75 5.54
C GLN A 198 -15.10 17.62 7.04
N ILE A 199 -14.19 16.73 7.45
CA ILE A 199 -13.80 16.62 8.86
C ILE A 199 -13.09 17.90 9.33
N LYS A 200 -12.08 18.36 8.57
CA LYS A 200 -11.32 19.58 8.86
C LYS A 200 -12.21 20.84 8.94
N SER A 201 -13.28 20.91 8.16
CA SER A 201 -14.18 22.08 8.15
C SER A 201 -14.93 22.34 9.47
N HIS A 202 -14.98 21.37 10.38
CA HIS A 202 -15.57 21.59 11.71
C HIS A 202 -14.73 22.54 12.58
N ALA A 203 -13.44 22.71 12.28
CA ALA A 203 -12.58 23.72 12.87
C ALA A 203 -12.09 24.73 11.81
N PHE A 204 -12.98 25.09 10.87
CA PHE A 204 -12.69 26.08 9.85
C PHE A 204 -12.26 27.39 10.51
N THR A 205 -11.08 27.87 10.12
CA THR A 205 -10.44 29.06 10.66
C THR A 205 -9.92 29.87 9.48
N VAL A 206 -10.12 31.19 9.53
CA VAL A 206 -9.59 32.16 8.57
C VAL A 206 -8.98 33.30 9.35
N SER A 207 -7.69 33.54 9.13
CA SER A 207 -6.94 34.59 9.80
C SER A 207 -5.94 35.23 8.84
N SER A 208 -5.09 36.12 9.36
CA SER A 208 -3.96 36.67 8.61
C SER A 208 -2.79 35.69 8.45
N SER A 209 -2.82 34.51 9.10
CA SER A 209 -1.78 33.47 8.98
C SER A 209 -2.39 32.17 8.47
N THR A 210 -2.00 31.77 7.27
CA THR A 210 -2.44 30.51 6.66
C THR A 210 -1.92 29.29 7.44
N GLU A 211 -0.76 29.42 8.07
CA GLU A 211 -0.18 28.38 8.93
C GLU A 211 -1.07 28.12 10.16
N PHE A 212 -1.55 29.19 10.80
CA PHE A 212 -2.47 29.07 11.93
C PHE A 212 -3.80 28.42 11.51
N ASP A 213 -4.34 28.82 10.36
CA ASP A 213 -5.58 28.26 9.82
C ASP A 213 -5.46 26.75 9.55
N GLN A 214 -4.34 26.32 8.97
CA GLN A 214 -4.05 24.90 8.73
C GLN A 214 -3.80 24.13 10.03
N TYR A 215 -3.11 24.74 10.99
CA TYR A 215 -2.86 24.16 12.31
C TYR A 215 -4.17 23.83 13.01
N CYS A 216 -5.10 24.79 13.15
CA CYS A 216 -6.39 24.57 13.80
C CYS A 216 -7.18 23.43 13.17
N GLN A 217 -7.24 23.39 11.83
CA GLN A 217 -7.94 22.32 11.12
C GLN A 217 -7.26 20.95 11.30
N GLN A 218 -5.93 20.91 11.29
CA GLN A 218 -5.18 19.68 11.49
C GLN A 218 -5.32 19.16 12.92
N THR A 219 -5.23 20.04 13.93
CA THR A 219 -5.44 19.69 15.34
C THR A 219 -6.83 19.08 15.57
N PHE A 220 -7.87 19.63 14.94
CA PHE A 220 -9.19 19.02 15.01
C PHE A 220 -9.24 17.64 14.36
N PHE A 221 -8.63 17.49 13.19
CA PHE A 221 -8.56 16.19 12.51
C PHE A 221 -7.84 15.15 13.38
N ASP A 222 -6.70 15.48 13.98
CA ASP A 222 -5.95 14.58 14.86
C ASP A 222 -6.76 14.21 16.11
N ASN A 223 -7.49 15.15 16.70
CA ASN A 223 -8.43 14.88 17.79
C ASN A 223 -9.54 13.91 17.38
N VAL A 224 -10.07 14.03 16.16
CA VAL A 224 -11.03 13.08 15.61
C VAL A 224 -10.41 11.70 15.39
N LEU A 225 -9.16 11.61 14.94
CA LEU A 225 -8.50 10.31 14.80
C LEU A 225 -8.29 9.63 16.16
N ARG A 226 -8.20 10.37 17.25
CA ARG A 226 -8.03 9.81 18.60
C ARG A 226 -9.36 9.53 19.32
N GLY A 227 -10.23 10.52 19.42
CA GLY A 227 -11.50 10.48 20.19
C GLY A 227 -12.77 10.28 19.34
N GLY A 228 -12.60 10.18 18.02
CA GLY A 228 -13.66 9.92 17.08
C GLY A 228 -14.57 11.11 16.73
N MET A 229 -15.24 11.00 15.59
CA MET A 229 -16.25 11.94 15.12
C MET A 229 -17.64 11.46 15.54
N PRO A 230 -18.43 12.25 16.29
CA PRO A 230 -19.76 11.83 16.73
C PRO A 230 -20.74 11.74 15.56
N LEU A 231 -21.37 10.58 15.42
CA LEU A 231 -22.44 10.28 14.49
C LEU A 231 -23.70 9.90 15.28
N VAL A 232 -24.79 10.63 15.07
CA VAL A 232 -26.07 10.33 15.73
C VAL A 232 -26.82 9.28 14.91
N LEU A 233 -26.97 8.08 15.48
CA LEU A 233 -27.72 6.97 14.90
C LEU A 233 -29.11 6.88 15.53
N ARG A 234 -30.11 6.50 14.74
CA ARG A 234 -31.44 6.15 15.24
C ARG A 234 -31.47 4.66 15.54
N THR A 235 -31.83 4.30 16.77
CA THR A 235 -31.98 2.93 17.25
C THR A 235 -33.43 2.68 17.66
N SER A 236 -33.77 1.43 17.97
CA SER A 236 -35.08 1.07 18.53
C SER A 236 -35.40 1.75 19.86
N MET A 237 -34.38 2.22 20.60
CA MET A 237 -34.52 2.89 21.91
C MET A 237 -34.37 4.42 21.83
N GLY A 238 -34.24 5.00 20.64
CA GLY A 238 -34.10 6.45 20.44
C GLY A 238 -32.84 6.85 19.68
N LYS A 239 -32.33 8.06 19.94
CA LYS A 239 -31.07 8.54 19.33
C LYS A 239 -29.88 8.09 20.18
N SER A 240 -28.87 7.51 19.55
CA SER A 240 -27.60 7.15 20.18
C SER A 240 -26.44 7.80 19.44
N VAL A 241 -25.36 8.15 20.14
CA VAL A 241 -24.14 8.71 19.55
C VAL A 241 -23.12 7.59 19.37
N PHE A 242 -22.53 7.52 18.18
CA PHE A 242 -21.47 6.60 17.82
C PHE A 242 -20.25 7.39 17.36
N HIS A 243 -19.05 7.07 17.86
CA HIS A 243 -17.82 7.80 17.52
C HIS A 243 -17.05 7.08 16.42
N LEU A 244 -17.10 7.62 15.20
CA LEU A 244 -16.38 7.09 14.05
C LEU A 244 -14.89 7.43 14.12
N TYR A 245 -14.03 6.57 13.56
CA TYR A 245 -12.60 6.81 13.34
C TYR A 245 -11.73 6.82 14.60
N SER A 246 -12.29 6.72 15.79
CA SER A 246 -11.53 6.66 17.04
C SER A 246 -10.52 5.50 17.01
N ARG A 247 -9.32 5.71 17.59
CA ARG A 247 -8.35 4.64 17.90
C ARG A 247 -7.29 5.07 18.93
N ILE A 248 -6.68 4.08 19.56
CA ILE A 248 -5.44 4.25 20.32
C ILE A 248 -4.33 4.79 19.41
N HIS A 249 -3.55 5.73 19.93
CA HIS A 249 -2.44 6.41 19.25
C HIS A 249 -1.13 5.62 19.35
N GLY A 250 -1.16 4.35 18.95
CA GLY A 250 0.04 3.51 18.82
C GLY A 250 0.80 3.81 17.53
N ASP A 251 2.12 3.90 17.62
CA ASP A 251 3.02 4.15 16.49
C ASP A 251 4.42 3.62 16.83
N LEU A 252 5.43 3.86 15.97
CA LEU A 252 6.79 3.37 16.20
C LEU A 252 7.51 4.07 17.36
N GLU A 253 7.09 5.27 17.75
CA GLU A 253 7.62 5.98 18.93
C GLU A 253 6.88 5.58 20.21
N ARG A 254 5.67 5.03 20.07
CA ARG A 254 4.80 4.55 21.15
C ARG A 254 4.46 3.07 20.99
N ASP A 255 5.50 2.26 20.93
CA ASP A 255 5.43 0.82 20.69
C ASP A 255 4.72 0.03 21.82
N TYR A 256 4.49 0.67 22.97
CA TYR A 256 3.69 0.17 24.09
C TYR A 256 2.16 0.31 23.85
N HIS A 257 1.72 1.04 22.83
CA HIS A 257 0.32 1.18 22.45
C HIS A 257 0.00 0.34 21.21
N TYR A 258 -0.91 -0.62 21.34
CA TYR A 258 -1.29 -1.51 20.24
C TYR A 258 -2.38 -0.87 19.36
N LEU A 259 -1.97 -0.24 18.26
CA LEU A 259 -2.88 0.33 17.27
C LEU A 259 -3.55 -0.76 16.43
N ILE A 260 -4.88 -0.73 16.35
CA ILE A 260 -5.68 -1.57 15.46
C ILE A 260 -6.53 -0.66 14.57
N LEU A 261 -6.50 -0.91 13.27
CA LEU A 261 -7.40 -0.29 12.29
C LEU A 261 -8.31 -1.38 11.71
N GLU A 262 -9.53 -1.47 12.24
CA GLU A 262 -10.48 -2.45 11.77
C GLU A 262 -11.01 -2.10 10.37
N PRO A 263 -11.07 -3.06 9.43
CA PRO A 263 -11.58 -2.84 8.07
C PRO A 263 -13.12 -2.86 8.03
N THR A 264 -13.77 -2.08 8.91
CA THR A 264 -15.22 -2.03 9.08
C THR A 264 -15.77 -0.64 8.70
N TYR A 265 -17.06 -0.58 8.41
CA TYR A 265 -17.76 0.64 8.00
C TYR A 265 -17.84 1.69 9.12
N LEU A 266 -18.01 1.21 10.34
CA LEU A 266 -18.13 1.99 11.56
C LEU A 266 -16.91 1.69 12.42
N SER A 267 -15.72 1.89 11.83
CA SER A 267 -14.45 1.60 12.50
C SER A 267 -14.32 2.45 13.76
N GLN A 268 -14.14 1.78 14.89
CA GLN A 268 -13.88 2.33 16.20
C GLN A 268 -12.84 1.43 16.88
N GLY A 269 -11.81 2.03 17.45
CA GLY A 269 -10.80 1.32 18.22
C GLY A 269 -11.10 1.35 19.72
N ASN A 270 -10.25 0.66 20.48
CA ASN A 270 -10.23 0.80 21.93
C ASN A 270 -9.80 2.23 22.32
N GLU A 271 -10.25 2.69 23.48
CA GLU A 271 -9.85 3.97 24.06
C GLU A 271 -9.57 3.79 25.54
N TYR A 272 -8.67 4.62 26.07
CA TYR A 272 -8.55 4.82 27.52
C TYR A 272 -9.51 5.92 27.97
N TYR A 273 -9.89 5.90 29.24
CA TYR A 273 -10.80 6.92 29.80
C TYR A 273 -10.27 8.36 29.67
N ARG A 274 -8.94 8.56 29.57
CA ARG A 274 -8.27 9.86 29.36
C ARG A 274 -7.16 9.74 28.32
#